data_AF-B8IKW2-F1
#
_entry.id   AF-B8IKW2-F1
#
_cell.length_a   1.000
_cell.length_b   1.000
_cell.length_c   1.000
_cell.angle_alpha   90.00
_cell.angle_beta   90.00
_cell.angle_gamma   90.00
#
_symmetry.space_group_name_H-M   'P 1'
#
loop_
_entity.id
_entity.type
_entity.pdbx_description
1 polymer ?
#
loop_
_entity_poly.entity_id
_entity_poly.type
_entity_poly.pdbx_seq_one_letter_code
_entity_poly.pdbx_strand_id
1 'polypeptide(L)'
;MIDAQHGTVSCKDCGESVSAFHALKTVATQEGLYRRQMAAMKREEAEIKEHRFLKAVRMLDRIWRGGRALPCCPHCKRGIYAHELTGASVGIALEEQRRKASPRSP
;
A
#
# COMPACT_ATOMS: atom_id res chain seq x y z
N MET A 1 -30.78 -4.30 6.86
CA MET A 1 -30.55 -4.39 8.31
C MET A 1 -30.83 -5.83 8.71
N ILE A 2 -29.98 -6.43 9.55
CA ILE A 2 -30.14 -7.81 10.00
C ILE A 2 -30.55 -7.76 11.47
N ASP A 3 -31.72 -8.31 11.79
CA ASP A 3 -32.16 -8.50 13.15
C ASP A 3 -31.85 -9.95 13.57
N ALA A 4 -30.84 -10.11 14.42
CA ALA A 4 -30.41 -11.41 14.90
C ALA A 4 -31.35 -12.03 15.95
N GLN A 5 -32.21 -11.23 16.60
CA GLN A 5 -33.14 -11.72 17.61
C GLN A 5 -34.41 -12.30 16.96
N HIS A 6 -34.90 -11.64 15.91
CA HIS A 6 -36.12 -12.07 15.21
C HIS A 6 -35.83 -12.85 13.92
N GLY A 7 -34.55 -12.98 13.52
CA GLY A 7 -34.13 -13.70 12.32
C GLY A 7 -34.58 -13.05 11.02
N THR A 8 -34.92 -11.76 11.05
CA THR A 8 -35.45 -11.02 9.91
C THR A 8 -34.35 -10.20 9.23
N VAL A 9 -34.44 -10.10 7.91
CA VAL A 9 -33.52 -9.31 7.09
C VAL A 9 -34.37 -8.29 6.35
N SER A 10 -34.04 -7.01 6.48
CA SER A 10 -34.73 -5.92 5.76
C SER A 10 -33.77 -5.14 4.86
N CYS A 11 -34.28 -4.54 3.80
CA CYS A 11 -33.51 -3.62 2.98
C CYS A 11 -33.21 -2.33 3.76
N LYS A 12 -31.98 -1.80 3.68
CA LYS A 12 -31.62 -0.56 4.39
C LYS A 12 -32.23 0.68 3.74
N ASP A 13 -32.46 0.63 2.43
CA ASP A 13 -32.89 1.81 1.65
C ASP A 13 -34.41 1.94 1.60
N CYS A 14 -35.15 0.83 1.49
CA CYS A 14 -36.62 0.83 1.41
C CYS A 14 -37.34 0.19 2.61
N GLY A 15 -36.61 -0.44 3.55
CA GLY A 15 -37.20 -1.07 4.73
C GLY A 15 -37.93 -2.41 4.49
N GLU A 16 -38.11 -2.80 3.23
CA GLU A 16 -38.84 -4.02 2.86
C GLU A 16 -38.20 -5.30 3.42
N SER A 17 -39.03 -6.25 3.83
CA SER A 17 -38.56 -7.53 4.37
C SER A 17 -38.03 -8.43 3.24
N VAL A 18 -36.77 -8.80 3.32
CA VAL A 18 -36.09 -9.67 2.37
C VAL A 18 -36.00 -11.07 2.95
N SER A 19 -36.33 -12.08 2.15
CA SER A 19 -36.15 -13.48 2.56
C SER A 19 -34.70 -13.75 2.97
N ALA A 20 -34.50 -14.34 4.15
CA ALA A 20 -33.18 -14.72 4.65
C ALA A 20 -32.43 -15.65 3.66
N PHE A 21 -33.16 -16.57 3.01
CA PHE A 21 -32.58 -17.44 1.99
C PHE A 21 -32.11 -16.66 0.77
N HIS A 22 -32.89 -15.68 0.32
CA HIS A 22 -32.51 -14.83 -0.81
C HIS A 22 -31.26 -14.00 -0.47
N ALA A 23 -31.23 -13.37 0.70
CA ALA A 23 -30.07 -12.60 1.16
C ALA A 23 -28.80 -13.47 1.23
N LEU A 24 -28.90 -14.68 1.79
CA LEU A 24 -27.77 -15.60 1.93
C LEU A 24 -27.28 -16.11 0.58
N LYS A 25 -28.19 -16.41 -0.34
CA LYS A 25 -27.86 -16.76 -1.73
C LYS A 25 -27.11 -15.62 -2.43
N THR A 26 -27.58 -14.38 -2.30
CA THR A 26 -26.91 -13.20 -2.88
C THR A 26 -25.48 -13.08 -2.35
N VAL A 27 -25.28 -13.19 -1.03
CA VAL A 27 -23.95 -13.11 -0.42
C VAL A 27 -23.05 -14.25 -0.91
N ALA A 28 -23.52 -15.50 -0.87
CA ALA A 28 -22.75 -16.67 -1.32
C ALA A 28 -22.35 -16.58 -2.80
N THR A 29 -23.24 -16.05 -3.64
CA THR A 29 -22.98 -15.89 -5.08
C THR A 29 -21.94 -14.79 -5.35
N GLN A 30 -21.97 -13.71 -4.55
CA GLN A 30 -21.09 -12.57 -4.74
C GLN A 30 -19.73 -12.71 -4.03
N GLU A 31 -19.65 -13.53 -2.99
CA GLU A 31 -18.42 -13.72 -2.19
C GLU A 31 -17.23 -14.11 -3.07
N GLY A 32 -17.43 -15.06 -3.99
CA GLY A 32 -16.37 -15.51 -4.90
C GLY A 32 -15.86 -14.40 -5.83
N LEU A 33 -16.75 -13.51 -6.29
CA LEU A 33 -16.40 -12.36 -7.11
C LEU A 33 -15.62 -11.32 -6.31
N TYR A 34 -16.11 -10.97 -5.12
CA TYR A 34 -15.44 -10.01 -4.25
C TYR A 34 -14.06 -10.49 -3.79
N ARG A 35 -13.94 -11.78 -3.44
CA ARG A 35 -12.63 -12.37 -3.08
C ARG A 35 -11.64 -12.30 -4.24
N ARG A 36 -12.08 -12.55 -5.48
CA ARG A 36 -11.21 -12.44 -6.67
C ARG A 36 -10.80 -10.99 -6.94
N GLN A 37 -11.73 -10.05 -6.86
CA GLN A 37 -11.45 -8.62 -7.04
C GLN A 37 -10.47 -8.11 -5.96
N MET A 38 -10.69 -8.46 -4.70
CA MET A 38 -9.79 -8.12 -3.60
C MET A 38 -8.40 -8.73 -3.78
N ALA A 39 -8.31 -9.98 -4.24
CA ALA A 39 -7.03 -10.62 -4.53
C ALA A 39 -6.29 -9.94 -5.69
N ALA A 40 -7.01 -9.52 -6.74
CA ALA A 40 -6.44 -8.78 -7.86
C ALA A 40 -5.91 -7.41 -7.43
N MET A 41 -6.71 -6.64 -6.68
CA MET A 41 -6.28 -5.34 -6.15
C MET A 41 -5.04 -5.46 -5.25
N LYS A 42 -4.97 -6.49 -4.40
CA LYS A 42 -3.79 -6.74 -3.55
C LYS A 42 -2.53 -7.06 -4.38
N ARG A 43 -2.67 -7.80 -5.47
CA ARG A 43 -1.54 -8.10 -6.37
C ARG A 43 -1.04 -6.85 -7.08
N GLU A 44 -1.95 -6.07 -7.63
CA GLU A 44 -1.62 -4.80 -8.28
C GLU A 44 -0.93 -3.82 -7.33
N GLU A 45 -1.41 -3.71 -6.09
CA GLU A 45 -0.76 -2.88 -5.06
C GLU A 45 0.66 -3.37 -4.74
N ALA A 46 0.86 -4.70 -4.65
CA ALA A 46 2.16 -5.29 -4.41
C ALA A 46 3.12 -5.02 -5.57
N GLU A 47 2.67 -5.22 -6.81
CA GLU A 47 3.45 -4.94 -8.02
C GLU A 47 3.83 -3.45 -8.10
N ILE A 48 2.90 -2.53 -7.87
CA ILE A 48 3.20 -1.08 -7.85
C ILE A 48 4.25 -0.75 -6.79
N LYS A 49 4.14 -1.34 -5.58
CA LYS A 49 5.13 -1.12 -4.51
C LYS A 49 6.50 -1.64 -4.87
N GLU A 50 6.59 -2.86 -5.42
CA GLU A 50 7.86 -3.44 -5.89
C GLU A 50 8.46 -2.61 -7.01
N HIS A 51 7.66 -2.23 -8.01
CA HIS A 51 8.11 -1.42 -9.14
C HIS A 51 8.56 -0.03 -8.72
N ARG A 52 7.96 0.59 -7.70
CA ARG A 52 8.37 1.91 -7.20
C ARG A 52 9.77 1.90 -6.62
N PHE A 53 10.10 0.90 -5.79
CA PHE A 53 11.44 0.73 -5.24
C PHE A 53 12.46 0.51 -6.36
N LEU A 54 12.17 -0.45 -7.25
CA LEU A 54 13.05 -0.77 -8.38
C LEU A 54 13.27 0.43 -9.31
N LYS A 55 12.24 1.26 -9.54
CA LYS A 55 12.36 2.48 -10.34
C LYS A 55 13.30 3.50 -9.69
N ALA A 56 13.22 3.69 -8.38
CA ALA A 56 14.12 4.57 -7.65
C ALA A 56 15.57 4.08 -7.71
N VAL A 57 15.81 2.79 -7.47
CA VAL A 57 17.14 2.18 -7.54
C VAL A 57 17.72 2.28 -8.95
N ARG A 58 16.94 1.97 -10.00
CA ARG A 58 17.38 2.11 -11.40
C ARG A 58 17.76 3.54 -11.76
N MET A 59 17.06 4.52 -11.21
CA MET A 59 17.40 5.93 -11.45
C MET A 59 18.72 6.31 -10.78
N LEU A 60 18.96 5.86 -9.55
CA LEU A 60 20.24 6.07 -8.86
C LEU A 60 21.39 5.37 -9.60
N ASP A 61 21.20 4.13 -10.05
CA ASP A 61 22.16 3.38 -10.85
C ASP A 61 22.52 4.13 -12.14
N ARG A 62 21.54 4.69 -12.85
CA ARG A 62 21.79 5.51 -14.04
C ARG A 62 22.64 6.76 -13.73
N ILE A 63 22.40 7.43 -12.60
CA ILE A 63 23.18 8.61 -12.19
C ILE A 63 24.63 8.20 -11.89
N TRP A 64 24.84 7.15 -11.09
CA TRP A 64 26.18 6.66 -10.76
C TRP A 64 26.94 6.21 -12.01
N ARG A 65 26.31 5.46 -12.92
CA ARG A 65 26.93 5.01 -14.17
C ARG A 65 27.28 6.15 -15.12
N GLY A 66 26.51 7.25 -15.08
CA GLY A 66 26.75 8.41 -15.93
C GLY A 66 28.05 9.14 -15.62
N GLY A 67 28.66 8.94 -14.44
CA GLY A 67 29.97 9.47 -14.02
C GLY A 67 30.07 11.01 -13.89
N ARG A 68 29.10 11.76 -14.41
CA ARG A 68 29.07 13.23 -14.44
C ARG A 68 28.41 13.84 -13.20
N ALA A 69 27.60 13.09 -12.48
CA ALA A 69 26.85 13.56 -11.32
C ALA A 69 26.72 12.45 -10.27
N LEU A 70 26.57 12.85 -9.01
CA LEU A 70 26.25 11.96 -7.90
C LEU A 70 24.85 12.30 -7.37
N PRO A 71 24.05 11.29 -6.95
CA PRO A 71 22.88 11.57 -6.15
C PRO A 71 23.30 12.28 -4.86
N CYS A 72 22.56 13.29 -4.44
CA CYS A 72 22.89 14.07 -3.25
C CYS A 72 21.93 13.79 -2.10
N CYS A 73 22.44 13.91 -0.87
CA CYS A 73 21.62 13.90 0.32
C CYS A 73 20.67 15.12 0.30
N PRO A 74 19.35 14.95 0.47
CA PRO A 74 18.41 16.08 0.42
C PRO A 74 18.63 17.07 1.57
N HIS A 75 19.24 16.62 2.68
CA HIS A 75 19.45 17.41 3.89
C HIS A 75 20.72 18.27 3.84
N CYS A 76 21.87 17.67 3.51
CA CYS A 76 23.16 18.38 3.50
C CYS A 76 23.68 18.68 2.09
N LYS A 77 22.96 18.27 1.03
CA LYS A 77 23.30 18.43 -0.39
C LYS A 77 24.63 17.80 -0.82
N ARG A 78 25.29 17.03 0.05
CA ARG A 78 26.52 16.28 -0.27
C ARG A 78 26.22 15.12 -1.22
N GLY A 79 27.07 14.93 -2.23
CA GLY A 79 27.02 13.77 -3.12
C GLY A 79 27.33 12.46 -2.39
N ILE A 80 26.65 11.39 -2.78
CA ILE A 80 26.76 10.05 -2.18
C ILE A 80 27.33 9.09 -3.22
N TYR A 81 28.46 8.47 -2.90
CA TYR A 81 29.03 7.39 -3.70
C TYR A 81 28.32 6.06 -3.40
N ALA A 82 28.22 5.19 -4.40
CA ALA A 82 27.56 3.90 -4.26
C ALA A 82 28.19 3.02 -3.16
N HIS A 83 29.53 3.07 -3.01
CA HIS A 83 30.24 2.29 -2.00
C HIS A 83 29.93 2.76 -0.56
N GLU A 84 29.57 4.04 -0.35
CA GLU A 84 29.19 4.55 0.98
C GLU A 84 27.85 3.98 1.46
N LEU A 85 27.00 3.50 0.55
CA LEU A 85 25.74 2.83 0.89
C LEU A 85 25.92 1.32 1.11
N THR A 86 27.09 0.77 0.79
CA THR A 86 27.35 -0.66 0.93
C THR A 86 27.51 -0.99 2.41
N GLY A 87 26.58 -1.76 2.97
CA GLY A 87 26.55 -2.11 4.40
C GLY A 87 25.97 -1.04 5.33
N ALA A 88 25.73 0.18 4.83
CA ALA A 88 25.04 1.21 5.60
C ALA A 88 23.53 0.92 5.66
N SER A 89 23.00 0.70 6.86
CA SER A 89 21.57 0.48 7.06
C SER A 89 21.10 1.12 8.36
N VAL A 90 19.81 1.45 8.42
CA VAL A 90 19.12 1.93 9.61
C VAL A 90 17.78 1.20 9.71
N GLY A 91 17.36 0.86 10.92
CA GLY A 91 16.06 0.23 11.15
C GLY A 91 14.93 1.16 10.71
N ILE A 92 14.01 0.64 9.89
CA ILE A 92 12.89 1.40 9.32
C ILE A 92 12.07 2.08 10.41
N ALA A 93 11.73 1.34 11.48
CA ALA A 93 10.92 1.85 12.58
C ALA A 93 11.58 3.05 13.31
N LEU A 94 12.91 3.00 13.48
CA LEU A 94 13.67 4.09 14.12
C LEU A 94 13.67 5.36 13.24
N GLU A 95 13.85 5.20 11.93
CA GLU A 95 13.84 6.32 10.98
C GLU A 95 12.45 6.94 10.85
N GLU A 96 11.38 6.14 10.89
CA GLU A 96 10.01 6.65 10.92
C GLU A 96 9.72 7.47 12.19
N GLN A 97 10.19 7.01 13.35
CA GLN A 97 10.09 7.77 14.60
C GLN A 97 10.83 9.11 14.52
N ARG A 98 12.06 9.13 13.96
CA ARG A 98 12.81 10.38 13.74
C ARG A 98 12.07 11.35 12.83
N ARG A 99 11.45 10.86 11.75
CA ARG A 99 10.64 11.69 10.83
C ARG A 99 9.39 12.26 11.46
N LYS A 100 8.77 11.52 12.39
CA LYS A 100 7.63 12.02 13.17
C LYS A 100 8.06 13.08 14.18
N ALA A 101 9.22 12.91 14.81
CA ALA A 101 9.76 13.84 15.81
C ALA A 101 10.35 15.13 15.20
N SER A 102 10.81 15.09 13.94
CA SER A 102 11.26 16.27 13.20
C SER A 102 10.49 16.38 11.87
N PRO A 103 9.32 17.05 11.86
CA PRO A 103 8.58 17.27 10.62
C PRO A 103 9.44 18.11 9.68
N ARG A 104 9.77 17.53 8.52
CA ARG A 104 10.63 18.14 7.51
C ARG A 104 10.01 19.44 7.01
N SER A 105 10.74 20.55 7.11
CA SER A 105 10.39 21.78 6.37
C SER A 105 10.50 21.52 4.86
N PRO A 106 9.59 22.07 4.04
CA PRO A 106 9.52 21.82 2.60
C PRO A 106 10.79 22.22 1.84
#